data_AF-A0A7D5CX99-F1
#
_entry.id   AF-A0A7D5CX99-F1
#
_cell.length_a   1.000
_cell.length_b   1.000
_cell.length_c   1.000
_cell.angle_alpha   90.00
_cell.angle_beta   90.00
_cell.angle_gamma   90.00
#
_symmetry.space_group_name_H-M   'P 1'
#
loop_
_entity.id
_entity.type
_entity.pdbx_description
1 polymer ?
#
loop_
_entity_poly.entity_id
_entity_poly.type
_entity_poly.pdbx_seq_one_letter_code
_entity_poly.pdbx_strand_id
1 'polypeptide(L)'
;MATNNDKIQFRGEAEKEASHVVDDLRLGGINISELARRGLQEKLREVLSEEEKITLHQQYKEGELPEEVAEILLGDAIKEIEREREAFEEATELDTAGVFQE
;
A
#
# COMPACT_ATOMS: atom_id res chain seq x y z
N MET A 1 0.67 -11.77 -32.84
CA MET A 1 1.22 -10.77 -31.89
C MET A 1 0.16 -10.54 -30.84
N ALA A 2 0.33 -11.08 -29.64
CA ALA A 2 -0.54 -10.74 -28.53
C ALA A 2 -0.15 -9.32 -28.10
N THR A 3 -1.01 -8.34 -28.34
CA THR A 3 -0.94 -7.08 -27.61
C THR A 3 -1.16 -7.43 -26.13
N ASN A 4 -0.08 -7.55 -25.36
CA ASN A 4 -0.18 -7.53 -23.90
C ASN A 4 -0.85 -6.21 -23.56
N ASN A 5 -2.13 -6.29 -23.24
CA ASN A 5 -2.88 -5.12 -22.82
C ASN A 5 -2.63 -5.02 -21.32
N ASP A 6 -1.65 -4.22 -20.92
CA ASP A 6 -1.23 -3.99 -19.53
C ASP A 6 -2.31 -3.29 -18.67
N LYS A 7 -3.58 -3.38 -19.08
CA LYS A 7 -4.73 -2.79 -18.43
C LYS A 7 -5.41 -3.81 -17.55
N ILE A 8 -5.71 -3.40 -16.32
CA ILE A 8 -6.60 -4.14 -15.44
C ILE A 8 -8.03 -4.02 -15.98
N GLN A 9 -8.70 -5.15 -16.19
CA GLN A 9 -10.09 -5.21 -16.67
C GLN A 9 -10.98 -5.87 -15.63
N PHE A 10 -12.08 -5.21 -15.28
CA PHE A 10 -13.08 -5.72 -14.35
C PHE A 10 -14.35 -6.11 -15.10
N ARG A 11 -14.98 -7.20 -14.66
CA ARG A 11 -16.36 -7.54 -15.06
C ARG A 11 -17.30 -6.99 -14.01
N GLY A 12 -17.76 -5.75 -14.19
CA GLY A 12 -18.63 -5.06 -13.24
C GLY A 12 -19.63 -4.15 -13.94
N GLU A 13 -20.72 -4.72 -14.43
CA GLU A 13 -21.78 -3.96 -15.11
C GLU A 13 -22.49 -3.02 -14.14
N ALA A 14 -22.85 -3.52 -12.95
CA ALA A 14 -23.52 -2.74 -11.91
C ALA A 14 -22.60 -1.64 -11.35
N GLU A 15 -21.31 -1.93 -11.13
CA GLU A 15 -20.32 -0.96 -10.66
C GLU A 15 -20.10 0.14 -11.69
N LYS A 16 -20.09 -0.22 -12.98
CA LYS A 16 -20.02 0.75 -14.07
C LYS A 16 -21.25 1.65 -14.07
N GLU A 17 -22.45 1.10 -13.99
CA GLU A 17 -23.69 1.88 -13.92
C GLU A 17 -23.69 2.81 -12.70
N ALA A 18 -23.32 2.29 -11.52
CA ALA A 18 -23.19 3.10 -10.30
C ALA A 18 -22.20 4.26 -10.46
N SER A 19 -21.06 4.03 -11.12
CA SER A 19 -20.09 5.10 -11.38
C SER A 19 -20.63 6.18 -12.32
N HIS A 20 -21.43 5.82 -13.33
CA HIS A 20 -22.09 6.77 -14.24
C HIS A 20 -23.18 7.58 -13.53
N VAL A 21 -23.96 6.95 -12.65
CA VAL A 21 -24.94 7.68 -11.82
C VAL A 21 -24.25 8.79 -11.01
N VAL A 22 -23.08 8.54 -10.45
CA VAL A 22 -22.32 9.55 -9.70
C VAL A 22 -21.70 10.61 -10.62
N ASP A 23 -21.20 10.21 -11.79
CA ASP A 23 -20.65 11.09 -12.81
C ASP A 23 -21.68 12.14 -13.25
N ASP A 24 -22.91 11.69 -13.56
CA ASP A 24 -24.02 12.54 -14.00
C ASP A 24 -24.49 13.54 -12.93
N LEU A 25 -24.34 13.19 -11.64
CA LEU A 25 -24.73 14.05 -10.53
C LEU A 25 -23.74 15.20 -10.27
N ARG A 26 -22.47 15.07 -10.69
CA ARG A 26 -21.43 16.06 -10.39
C ARG A 26 -21.22 17.01 -11.56
N LEU A 27 -21.34 18.32 -11.30
CA LEU A 27 -20.96 19.36 -12.26
C LEU A 27 -19.46 19.23 -12.58
N GLY A 28 -19.14 18.80 -13.80
CA GLY A 28 -17.77 18.54 -14.25
C GLY A 28 -17.36 17.06 -14.26
N GLY A 29 -18.26 16.15 -13.87
CA GLY A 29 -18.03 14.70 -13.87
C GLY A 29 -17.03 14.20 -12.82
N ILE A 30 -16.67 12.93 -12.93
CA ILE A 30 -15.64 12.24 -12.15
C ILE A 30 -14.66 11.51 -13.05
N ASN A 31 -13.42 11.37 -12.58
CA ASN A 31 -12.46 10.51 -13.24
C ASN A 31 -12.64 9.06 -12.75
N ILE A 32 -13.42 8.26 -13.47
CA ILE A 32 -13.70 6.86 -13.12
C ILE A 32 -12.42 6.01 -13.08
N SER A 33 -11.46 6.26 -13.97
CA SER A 33 -10.19 5.50 -13.99
C SER A 33 -9.34 5.78 -12.75
N GLU A 34 -9.27 7.03 -12.31
CA GLU A 34 -8.58 7.40 -11.07
C GLU A 34 -9.31 6.85 -9.84
N LEU A 35 -10.66 6.88 -9.85
CA LEU A 35 -11.46 6.28 -8.78
C LEU A 35 -11.19 4.77 -8.67
N ALA A 36 -11.19 4.05 -9.80
CA ALA A 36 -10.90 2.63 -9.83
C ALA A 36 -9.47 2.32 -9.35
N ARG A 37 -8.48 3.12 -9.78
CA ARG A 37 -7.08 2.98 -9.36
C ARG A 37 -6.93 3.16 -7.85
N ARG A 38 -7.45 4.25 -7.30
CA ARG A 38 -7.36 4.53 -5.86
C ARG A 38 -8.14 3.53 -5.03
N GLY A 39 -9.34 3.16 -5.47
CA GLY A 39 -10.16 2.15 -4.81
C GLY A 39 -9.45 0.80 -4.75
N LEU A 40 -8.77 0.38 -5.82
CA LEU A 40 -7.97 -0.83 -5.82
C LEU A 40 -6.81 -0.75 -4.82
N GLN A 41 -6.04 0.36 -4.81
CA GLN A 41 -4.94 0.55 -3.87
C GLN A 41 -5.42 0.52 -2.41
N GLU A 42 -6.52 1.20 -2.11
CA GLU A 42 -7.14 1.20 -0.79
C GLU A 42 -7.56 -0.20 -0.35
N LYS A 43 -8.27 -0.94 -1.22
CA LYS A 43 -8.72 -2.29 -0.89
C LYS A 43 -7.58 -3.30 -0.76
N LEU A 44 -6.50 -3.16 -1.54
CA LEU A 44 -5.30 -3.98 -1.36
C LEU A 44 -4.68 -3.77 0.03
N ARG A 45 -4.64 -2.53 0.54
CA ARG A 45 -4.12 -2.24 1.89
C ARG A 45 -5.04 -2.79 2.98
N GLU A 46 -6.35 -2.68 2.79
CA GLU A 46 -7.37 -3.11 3.77
C GLU A 46 -7.35 -4.63 4.01
N VAL A 47 -7.03 -5.43 2.99
CA VAL A 47 -7.03 -6.89 3.10
C VAL A 47 -5.74 -7.46 3.71
N LEU A 48 -4.68 -6.66 3.83
CA LEU A 48 -3.40 -7.11 4.40
C LEU A 48 -3.46 -7.16 5.93
N SER A 49 -3.08 -8.31 6.48
CA SER A 49 -2.78 -8.46 7.91
C SER A 49 -1.47 -7.77 8.29
N GLU A 50 -1.26 -7.54 9.59
CA GLU A 50 -0.02 -6.95 10.10
C GLU A 50 1.21 -7.84 9.79
N GLU A 51 1.09 -9.16 9.89
CA GLU A 51 2.18 -10.10 9.55
C GLU A 51 2.57 -10.02 8.06
N GLU A 52 1.58 -9.89 7.18
CA GLU A 52 1.82 -9.69 5.74
C GLU A 52 2.48 -8.34 5.46
N LYS A 53 2.08 -7.27 6.16
CA LYS A 53 2.72 -5.96 6.04
C LYS A 53 4.20 -6.00 6.45
N ILE A 54 4.53 -6.68 7.56
CA ILE A 54 5.91 -6.86 8.01
C ILE A 54 6.72 -7.62 6.95
N THR A 55 6.15 -8.70 6.40
CA THR A 55 6.80 -9.52 5.38
C THR A 55 7.09 -8.71 4.11
N LEU A 56 6.10 -7.96 3.62
CA LEU A 56 6.25 -7.09 2.44
C LEU A 56 7.29 -5.99 2.66
N HIS A 57 7.34 -5.41 3.86
CA HIS A 57 8.34 -4.40 4.20
C HIS A 57 9.77 -5.00 4.21
N GLN A 58 9.94 -6.23 4.70
CA GLN A 58 11.24 -6.90 4.64
C GLN A 58 11.68 -7.15 3.18
N GLN A 59 10.79 -7.65 2.33
CA GLN A 59 11.05 -7.85 0.91
C GLN A 59 11.41 -6.54 0.19
N TYR A 60 10.75 -5.43 0.56
CA TYR A 60 11.10 -4.10 0.06
C TYR A 60 12.52 -3.72 0.46
N LYS A 61 12.91 -3.90 1.73
CA LYS A 61 14.27 -3.59 2.21
C LYS A 61 15.36 -4.45 1.57
N GLU A 62 15.03 -5.69 1.22
CA GLU A 62 15.93 -6.61 0.54
C GLU A 62 16.02 -6.35 -0.98
N GLY A 63 15.20 -5.43 -1.50
CA GLY A 63 15.13 -5.10 -2.93
C GLY A 63 14.38 -6.13 -3.77
N GLU A 64 13.68 -7.07 -3.12
CA GLU A 64 12.86 -8.10 -3.77
C GLU A 64 11.49 -7.56 -4.18
N LEU A 65 11.00 -6.52 -3.50
CA LEU A 65 9.77 -5.81 -3.83
C LEU A 65 10.08 -4.44 -4.45
N PRO A 66 9.63 -4.15 -5.68
CA PRO A 66 9.82 -2.83 -6.29
C PRO A 66 9.17 -1.72 -5.43
N GLU A 67 9.84 -0.57 -5.34
CA GLU A 67 9.39 0.59 -4.56
C GLU A 67 7.94 1.00 -4.89
N GLU A 68 7.61 1.11 -6.17
CA GLU A 68 6.26 1.46 -6.64
C GLU A 68 5.18 0.48 -6.16
N VAL A 69 5.51 -0.81 -6.03
CA VAL A 69 4.59 -1.85 -5.53
C VAL A 69 4.51 -1.78 -4.00
N ALA A 70 5.63 -1.56 -3.32
CA ALA A 70 5.68 -1.36 -1.89
C ALA A 70 4.84 -0.13 -1.47
N GLU A 71 4.95 0.99 -2.18
CA GLU A 71 4.15 2.19 -1.94
C GLU A 71 2.64 1.93 -2.11
N ILE A 72 2.24 1.12 -3.10
CA ILE A 72 0.85 0.72 -3.28
C ILE A 72 0.38 -0.13 -2.10
N LEU A 73 1.15 -1.12 -1.66
CA LEU A 73 0.72 -2.10 -0.66
C LEU A 73 0.85 -1.61 0.79
N LEU A 74 1.87 -0.81 1.09
CA LEU A 74 2.21 -0.37 2.45
C LEU A 74 1.89 1.13 2.66
N GLY A 75 1.92 1.95 1.61
CA GLY A 75 1.62 3.38 1.71
C GLY A 75 2.43 4.09 2.81
N ASP A 76 1.75 4.86 3.64
CA ASP A 76 2.38 5.56 4.77
C ASP A 76 2.92 4.61 5.86
N ALA A 77 2.47 3.35 5.89
CA ALA A 77 2.94 2.37 6.87
C ALA A 77 4.43 2.06 6.69
N ILE A 78 5.02 2.26 5.50
CA ILE A 78 6.47 2.17 5.31
C ILE A 78 7.20 3.09 6.30
N LYS A 79 6.75 4.35 6.41
CA LYS A 79 7.37 5.34 7.30
C LYS A 79 7.03 5.09 8.76
N GLU A 80 5.88 4.51 9.06
CA GLU A 80 5.49 4.15 10.43
C GLU A 80 6.33 2.98 10.96
N ILE A 81 6.49 1.93 10.16
CA ILE A 81 7.33 0.77 10.48
C ILE A 81 8.79 1.19 10.68
N GLU A 82 9.31 2.10 9.85
CA GLU A 82 10.67 2.64 10.04
C GLU A 82 10.82 3.41 11.35
N ARG A 83 9.85 4.28 11.69
CA ARG A 83 9.87 5.02 12.96
C ARG A 83 9.75 4.12 14.19
N GLU A 84 8.85 3.14 14.16
CA GLU A 84 8.68 2.20 15.27
C GLU A 84 9.95 1.35 15.48
N ARG A 85 10.59 0.95 14.38
CA ARG A 85 11.85 0.20 14.44
C ARG A 85 13.01 1.04 14.96
N GLU A 86 13.18 2.28 14.50
CA GLU A 86 14.18 3.21 15.05
C GLU A 86 13.98 3.42 16.55
N ALA A 87 12.75 3.62 17.00
CA ALA A 87 12.43 3.77 18.42
C ALA A 87 12.75 2.49 19.24
N PHE A 88 12.54 1.32 18.65
CA PHE A 88 12.88 0.04 19.28
C PHE A 88 14.40 -0.20 19.33
N GLU A 89 15.12 0.11 18.26
CA GLU A 89 16.58 0.03 18.19
C GLU A 89 17.23 1.01 19.20
N GLU A 90 16.77 2.26 19.28
CA GLU A 90 17.22 3.26 20.26
C GLU A 90 17.00 2.78 21.71
N ALA A 91 15.83 2.18 22.00
CA ALA A 91 15.54 1.63 23.32
C ALA A 91 16.44 0.41 23.66
N THR A 92 16.78 -0.41 22.67
CA THR A 92 17.63 -1.60 22.85
C THR A 92 19.12 -1.22 23.00
N GLU A 93 19.58 -0.18 22.30
CA GLU A 93 20.92 0.39 22.48
C GLU A 93 21.09 1.01 23.87
N LEU A 94 20.06 1.68 24.40
CA LEU A 94 20.07 2.22 25.77
C LEU A 94 20.09 1.11 26.85
N ASP A 95 19.39 0.00 26.64
CA ASP A 95 19.35 -1.13 27.58
C ASP A 95 20.68 -1.91 27.64
N THR A 96 21.41 -1.96 26.51
CA THR A 96 22.74 -2.60 26.45
C THR A 96 23.88 -1.69 26.93
N ALA A 97 23.71 -0.36 26.88
CA ALA A 97 24.68 0.60 27.41
C ALA A 97 24.77 0.61 28.95
N GLY A 98 23.81 -0.01 29.65
CA GLY A 98 23.79 -0.17 31.11
C GLY A 98 24.49 -1.42 31.64
N VAL A 99 24.94 -2.34 30.77
CA VAL A 99 25.61 -3.58 31.18
C VAL A 99 27.12 -3.45 30.96
N PHE A 100 27.76 -2.54 31.70
CA PHE A 100 29.19 -2.69 32.01
C PHE A 100 29.30 -3.50 33.31
N GLN A 101 29.63 -4.79 33.18
CA GLN A 101 30.21 -5.58 34.28
C GLN A 101 31.72 -5.29 34.33
N GLU A 102 32.20 -4.64 35.41
CA GLU A 102 33.17 -5.14 36.40
C GLU A 102 33.48 -4.05 37.46
#